data_AF-A0A7W3Z2J5-F1
#
_entry.id   AF-A0A7W3Z2J5-F1
#
_cell.length_a   1.000
_cell.length_b   1.000
_cell.length_c   1.000
_cell.angle_alpha   90.00
_cell.angle_beta   90.00
_cell.angle_gamma   90.00
#
_symmetry.space_group_name_H-M   'P 1'
#
loop_
_entity.id
_entity.type
_entity.pdbx_description
1 polymer ?
#
loop_
_entity_poly.entity_id
_entity_poly.type
_entity_poly.pdbx_seq_one_letter_code
_entity_poly.pdbx_strand_id
1 'polypeptide(L)'
;MFHKTFTLYSAAFLGLFLTLGSCKKESTPRPNAYLALNYPEPTYQSYENSYHHFTFDLNKNASVKELKSTAFEVHYPQMKATIFMNYKTVDNNLDALLKDAQKLTYEHFIKADEIVEQPFVNAKDRVYGMFYHVGGDAATNVQFYATDSVKNFVVASLYFYAKPNFDSILPASHYIQQDMRQMLESLKWEHN
;
A
#
# COMPACT_ATOMS: atom_id res chain seq x y z
N MET A 1 16.78 79.42 35.70
CA MET A 1 17.73 78.35 35.28
C MET A 1 17.14 76.95 35.47
N PHE A 2 15.84 76.73 35.19
CA PHE A 2 15.13 75.47 35.47
C PHE A 2 14.34 74.90 34.28
N HIS A 3 14.34 75.58 33.13
CA HIS A 3 13.58 75.14 31.95
C HIS A 3 14.39 74.31 30.94
N LYS A 4 15.73 74.45 30.94
CA LYS A 4 16.60 73.73 29.98
C LYS A 4 16.85 72.26 30.36
N THR A 5 16.73 71.91 31.63
CA THR A 5 16.92 70.52 32.10
C THR A 5 15.70 69.65 31.78
N PHE A 6 14.47 70.19 31.83
CA PHE A 6 13.24 69.43 31.59
C PHE A 6 13.06 69.01 30.12
N THR A 7 13.53 69.84 29.18
CA THR A 7 13.50 69.53 27.74
C THR A 7 14.51 68.43 27.35
N LEU A 8 15.61 68.30 28.10
CA LEU A 8 16.62 67.27 27.90
C LEU A 8 16.13 65.88 28.35
N TYR A 9 15.34 65.78 29.42
CA TYR A 9 14.74 64.51 29.84
C TYR A 9 13.57 64.05 28.95
N SER A 10 12.81 65.00 28.37
CA SER A 10 11.73 64.67 27.44
C SER A 10 12.24 64.13 26.09
N ALA A 11 13.41 64.58 25.63
CA ALA A 11 14.05 64.03 24.43
C ALA A 11 14.71 62.66 24.69
N ALA A 12 15.20 62.41 25.91
CA ALA A 12 15.78 61.12 26.30
C ALA A 12 14.72 60.01 26.46
N PHE A 13 13.48 60.35 26.82
CA PHE A 13 12.40 59.38 26.96
C PHE A 13 11.78 58.95 25.62
N LEU A 14 11.85 59.80 24.58
CA LEU A 14 11.36 59.48 23.23
C LEU A 14 12.34 58.61 22.42
N GLY A 15 13.64 58.62 22.78
CA GLY A 15 14.67 57.79 22.14
C GLY A 15 14.69 56.33 22.62
N LEU A 16 14.07 56.02 23.77
CA LEU A 16 14.08 54.67 24.35
C LEU A 16 12.96 53.75 23.83
N PHE A 17 11.98 54.29 23.11
CA PHE A 17 10.81 53.54 22.65
C PHE A 17 10.94 52.91 21.25
N LEU A 18 12.07 53.12 20.56
CA LEU A 18 12.26 52.71 19.16
C LEU A 18 12.99 51.36 18.96
N THR A 19 13.34 50.62 20.02
CA THR A 19 14.19 49.42 19.90
C THR A 19 13.49 48.07 20.12
N LEU A 20 12.16 48.03 20.26
CA LEU A 20 11.42 46.79 20.54
C LEU A 20 10.61 46.23 19.36
N GLY A 21 11.02 46.54 18.13
CA GLY A 21 10.45 45.96 16.90
C GLY A 21 11.19 44.72 16.41
N SER A 22 11.54 43.76 17.28
CA SER A 22 12.06 42.47 16.82
C SER A 22 10.90 41.58 16.41
N CYS A 23 10.59 41.59 15.11
CA CYS A 23 9.67 40.65 14.49
C CYS A 23 10.28 39.25 14.59
N LYS A 24 9.93 38.50 15.64
CA LYS A 24 10.19 37.06 15.69
C LYS A 24 9.42 36.46 14.52
N LYS A 25 10.13 36.20 13.41
CA LYS A 25 9.62 35.31 12.38
C LYS A 25 9.50 33.96 13.08
N GLU A 26 8.29 33.61 13.50
CA GLU A 26 7.93 32.23 13.74
C GLU A 26 8.15 31.52 12.41
N SER A 27 9.35 30.97 12.24
CA SER A 27 9.61 30.01 11.18
C SER A 27 8.88 28.76 11.63
N THR A 28 7.62 28.62 11.22
CA THR A 28 7.00 27.29 11.15
C THR A 28 8.00 26.41 10.41
N PRO A 29 8.55 25.35 11.02
CA PRO A 29 9.46 24.47 10.32
C PRO A 29 8.76 24.01 9.04
N ARG A 30 9.39 24.20 7.87
CA ARG A 30 8.87 23.57 6.65
C ARG A 30 8.77 22.07 6.95
N PRO A 31 7.66 21.40 6.62
CA PRO A 31 7.58 19.96 6.78
C PRO A 31 8.78 19.35 6.07
N ASN A 32 9.46 18.41 6.74
CA ASN A 32 10.58 17.71 6.15
C ASN A 32 10.13 17.16 4.80
N ALA A 33 10.78 17.59 3.72
CA ALA A 33 10.52 17.03 2.40
C ALA A 33 11.02 15.59 2.42
N TYR A 34 10.12 14.65 2.73
CA TYR A 34 10.37 13.24 2.44
C TYR A 34 10.57 13.15 0.92
N LEU A 35 11.65 12.48 0.49
CA LEU A 35 11.84 12.17 -0.93
C LEU A 35 10.57 11.49 -1.43
N ALA A 36 9.93 12.06 -2.47
CA ALA A 36 8.87 11.37 -3.17
C ALA A 36 9.46 10.08 -3.74
N LEU A 37 9.03 8.93 -3.21
CA LEU A 37 9.43 7.63 -3.71
C LEU A 37 8.74 7.43 -5.06
N ASN A 38 9.49 7.69 -6.14
CA ASN A 38 9.06 7.37 -7.50
C ASN A 38 9.55 5.97 -7.85
N TYR A 39 8.62 5.08 -8.15
CA TYR A 39 8.91 3.75 -8.68
C TYR A 39 8.91 3.80 -10.22
N PRO A 40 9.73 2.98 -10.89
CA PRO A 40 9.71 2.88 -12.34
C PRO A 40 8.33 2.41 -12.83
N GLU A 41 7.92 2.84 -14.02
CA GLU A 41 6.69 2.34 -14.64
C GLU A 41 6.69 0.80 -14.71
N PRO A 42 5.58 0.14 -14.36
CA PRO A 42 5.52 -1.31 -14.34
C PRO A 42 5.59 -1.85 -15.77
N THR A 43 6.42 -2.86 -15.97
CA THR A 43 6.45 -3.63 -17.21
C THR A 43 6.30 -5.10 -16.87
N TYR A 44 5.62 -5.83 -17.74
CA TYR A 44 5.13 -7.17 -17.43
C TYR A 44 5.81 -8.25 -18.27
N GLN A 45 5.88 -9.44 -17.70
CA GLN A 45 6.23 -10.67 -18.38
C GLN A 45 5.28 -11.77 -17.91
N SER A 46 4.96 -12.72 -18.80
CA SER A 46 4.17 -13.88 -18.40
C SER A 46 4.95 -14.72 -17.39
N TYR A 47 4.35 -15.01 -16.25
CA TYR A 47 4.82 -16.02 -15.30
C TYR A 47 3.87 -17.21 -15.32
N GLU A 48 4.44 -18.40 -15.24
CA GLU A 48 3.71 -19.67 -15.11
C GLU A 48 4.12 -20.32 -13.80
N ASN A 49 3.14 -20.75 -13.01
CA ASN A 49 3.42 -21.49 -11.79
C ASN A 49 3.89 -22.91 -12.09
N SER A 50 5.01 -23.32 -11.49
CA SER A 50 5.66 -24.60 -11.79
C SER A 50 4.88 -25.86 -11.38
N TYR A 51 3.86 -25.73 -10.51
CA TYR A 51 3.16 -26.88 -9.91
C TYR A 51 1.72 -27.03 -10.37
N HIS A 52 1.04 -25.91 -10.62
CA HIS A 52 -0.38 -25.83 -10.93
C HIS A 52 -0.65 -25.15 -12.28
N HIS A 53 0.40 -24.72 -12.99
CA HIS A 53 0.39 -24.25 -14.38
C HIS A 53 -0.56 -23.10 -14.72
N PHE A 54 -1.12 -22.41 -13.72
CA PHE A 54 -1.80 -21.15 -13.97
C PHE A 54 -0.78 -20.06 -14.31
N THR A 55 -1.21 -19.09 -15.10
CA THR A 55 -0.38 -17.98 -15.57
C THR A 55 -0.93 -16.64 -15.13
N PHE A 56 -0.06 -15.64 -15.01
CA PHE A 56 -0.42 -14.24 -14.83
C PHE A 56 0.74 -13.33 -15.25
N ASP A 57 0.46 -12.04 -15.41
CA ASP A 57 1.46 -11.02 -15.71
C ASP A 57 2.24 -10.66 -14.43
N LEU A 58 3.53 -11.02 -14.42
CA LEU A 58 4.47 -10.68 -13.37
C LEU A 58 5.20 -9.39 -13.72
N ASN A 59 5.26 -8.47 -12.77
CA ASN A 59 6.05 -7.26 -12.90
C ASN A 59 7.55 -7.58 -12.94
N LYS A 60 8.27 -7.02 -13.92
CA LYS A 60 9.72 -7.22 -14.08
C LYS A 60 10.56 -6.65 -12.93
N ASN A 61 9.99 -5.76 -12.12
CA ASN A 61 10.62 -5.24 -10.92
C ASN A 61 10.44 -6.16 -9.70
N ALA A 62 9.70 -7.26 -9.86
CA ALA A 62 9.48 -8.26 -8.83
C ALA A 62 10.28 -9.54 -9.08
N SER A 63 10.49 -10.31 -8.03
CA SER A 63 11.07 -11.67 -8.14
C SER A 63 10.17 -12.69 -7.44
N VAL A 64 10.09 -13.90 -8.02
CA VAL A 64 9.29 -14.98 -7.47
C VAL A 64 10.18 -15.96 -6.71
N LYS A 65 9.72 -16.39 -5.54
CA LYS A 65 10.33 -17.46 -4.76
C LYS A 65 9.28 -18.51 -4.44
N GLU A 66 9.42 -19.70 -5.02
CA GLU A 66 8.56 -20.83 -4.71
C GLU A 66 8.96 -21.42 -3.36
N LEU A 67 7.99 -21.57 -2.45
CA LEU A 67 8.22 -22.16 -1.12
C LEU A 67 7.84 -23.65 -1.12
N LYS A 68 6.71 -23.97 -1.76
CA LYS A 68 6.12 -25.31 -1.87
C LYS A 68 5.14 -25.31 -3.03
N SER A 69 4.60 -26.48 -3.38
CA SER A 69 3.61 -26.60 -4.45
C SER A 69 2.42 -25.65 -4.31
N THR A 70 1.97 -25.44 -3.07
CA THR A 70 0.79 -24.63 -2.74
C THR A 70 1.10 -23.19 -2.34
N ALA A 71 2.36 -22.76 -2.31
CA ALA A 71 2.68 -21.38 -1.90
C ALA A 71 3.98 -20.85 -2.50
N PHE A 72 3.94 -19.57 -2.87
CA PHE A 72 5.09 -18.82 -3.34
C PHE A 72 4.97 -17.35 -2.94
N GLU A 73 6.10 -16.66 -3.00
CA GLU A 73 6.26 -15.26 -2.64
C GLU A 73 6.62 -14.45 -3.89
N VAL A 74 6.01 -13.28 -4.06
CA VAL A 74 6.41 -12.28 -5.04
C VAL A 74 7.01 -11.09 -4.29
N HIS A 75 8.31 -10.89 -4.44
CA HIS A 75 9.07 -9.90 -3.69
C HIS A 75 9.27 -8.61 -4.48
N TYR A 76 9.10 -7.48 -3.81
CA TYR A 76 9.45 -6.14 -4.28
C TYR A 76 10.50 -5.54 -3.34
N PRO A 77 11.80 -5.87 -3.51
CA PRO A 77 12.84 -5.46 -2.58
C PRO A 77 12.94 -3.93 -2.41
N GLN A 78 12.76 -3.17 -3.49
CA GLN A 78 12.79 -1.69 -3.46
C GLN A 78 11.61 -1.08 -2.67
N MET A 79 10.51 -1.82 -2.52
CA MET A 79 9.31 -1.42 -1.80
C MET A 79 9.20 -2.07 -0.42
N LYS A 80 10.14 -2.96 -0.07
CA LYS A 80 10.15 -3.76 1.18
C LYS A 80 8.83 -4.51 1.38
N ALA A 81 8.29 -5.06 0.30
CA ALA A 81 7.01 -5.72 0.27
C ALA A 81 7.11 -7.12 -0.31
N THR A 82 6.25 -8.01 0.16
CA THR A 82 6.05 -9.34 -0.39
C THR A 82 4.55 -9.59 -0.55
N ILE A 83 4.16 -10.10 -1.72
CA ILE A 83 2.85 -10.70 -1.92
C ILE A 83 2.99 -12.20 -1.65
N PHE A 84 2.18 -12.70 -0.74
CA PHE A 84 2.07 -14.13 -0.47
C PHE A 84 0.95 -14.71 -1.31
N MET A 85 1.31 -15.66 -2.18
CA MET A 85 0.38 -16.36 -3.05
C MET A 85 0.18 -17.78 -2.54
N ASN A 86 -1.05 -18.14 -2.20
CA ASN A 86 -1.41 -19.47 -1.72
C ASN A 86 -2.42 -20.11 -2.66
N TYR A 87 -2.07 -21.27 -3.20
CA TYR A 87 -2.95 -22.10 -4.01
C TYR A 87 -3.61 -23.17 -3.15
N LYS A 88 -4.90 -23.41 -3.41
CA LYS A 88 -5.69 -24.49 -2.84
C LYS A 88 -6.51 -25.14 -3.95
N THR A 89 -6.67 -26.46 -3.88
CA THR A 89 -7.59 -27.18 -4.76
C THR A 89 -9.02 -27.07 -4.23
N VAL A 90 -9.96 -26.81 -5.12
CA VAL A 90 -11.40 -26.91 -4.86
C VAL A 90 -11.80 -28.38 -4.97
N ASP A 91 -12.28 -28.94 -3.86
CA ASP A 91 -12.83 -30.30 -3.77
C ASP A 91 -13.96 -30.29 -2.75
N ASN A 92 -15.18 -29.98 -3.22
CA ASN A 92 -16.39 -29.88 -2.40
C ASN A 92 -16.27 -28.95 -1.18
N ASN A 93 -15.31 -28.02 -1.21
CA ASN A 93 -14.93 -27.15 -0.08
C ASN A 93 -14.92 -25.66 -0.46
N LEU A 94 -15.45 -25.28 -1.63
CA LEU A 94 -15.40 -23.91 -2.15
C LEU A 94 -15.94 -22.89 -1.12
N ASP A 95 -17.08 -23.18 -0.51
CA ASP A 95 -17.68 -22.30 0.50
C ASP A 95 -16.77 -22.09 1.72
N ALA A 96 -16.02 -23.13 2.12
CA ALA A 96 -15.05 -23.02 3.20
C ALA A 96 -13.84 -22.17 2.77
N LEU A 97 -13.35 -22.34 1.54
CA LEU A 97 -12.25 -21.55 0.99
C LEU A 97 -12.61 -20.05 0.88
N LEU A 98 -13.83 -19.75 0.44
CA LEU A 98 -14.35 -18.38 0.39
C LEU A 98 -14.45 -17.76 1.78
N LYS A 99 -15.01 -18.50 2.76
CA LYS A 99 -15.09 -18.06 4.16
C LYS A 99 -13.71 -17.84 4.77
N ASP A 100 -12.75 -18.73 4.52
CA ASP A 100 -11.37 -18.58 5.01
C ASP A 100 -10.71 -17.32 4.43
N ALA A 101 -10.84 -17.10 3.12
CA ALA A 101 -10.27 -15.93 2.45
C ALA A 101 -10.87 -14.63 3.01
N GLN A 102 -12.19 -14.60 3.17
CA GLN A 102 -12.89 -13.47 3.77
C GLN A 102 -12.48 -13.27 5.23
N LYS A 103 -12.44 -14.33 6.04
CA LYS A 103 -12.03 -14.27 7.45
C LYS A 103 -10.62 -13.67 7.62
N LEU A 104 -9.66 -14.09 6.79
CA LEU A 104 -8.31 -13.51 6.80
C LEU A 104 -8.33 -12.01 6.55
N THR A 105 -9.17 -11.53 5.62
CA THR A 105 -9.40 -10.10 5.42
C THR A 105 -9.92 -9.49 6.72
N TYR A 106 -11.06 -9.92 7.23
CA TYR A 106 -11.67 -9.26 8.38
C TYR A 106 -10.84 -9.34 9.68
N GLU A 107 -10.13 -10.45 9.95
CA GLU A 107 -9.31 -10.61 11.17
C GLU A 107 -8.02 -9.77 11.16
N HIS A 108 -7.40 -9.58 10.00
CA HIS A 108 -6.22 -8.72 9.88
C HIS A 108 -6.56 -7.22 9.86
N PHE A 109 -7.84 -6.86 9.66
CA PHE A 109 -8.28 -5.49 9.43
C PHE A 109 -9.29 -4.97 10.46
N ILE A 110 -9.39 -5.60 11.64
CA ILE A 110 -10.28 -5.20 12.76
C ILE A 110 -10.10 -3.72 13.19
N LYS A 111 -8.98 -3.09 12.83
CA LYS A 111 -8.67 -1.67 13.13
C LYS A 111 -8.66 -0.75 11.90
N ALA A 112 -9.06 -1.23 10.73
CA ALA A 112 -9.11 -0.41 9.53
C ALA A 112 -10.36 0.47 9.53
N ASP A 113 -10.20 1.70 9.04
CA ASP A 113 -11.30 2.65 8.94
C ASP A 113 -12.26 2.27 7.80
N GLU A 114 -11.74 1.64 6.74
CA GLU A 114 -12.51 1.24 5.57
C GLU A 114 -11.97 -0.04 4.90
N ILE A 115 -12.88 -0.98 4.60
CA ILE A 115 -12.61 -2.15 3.75
C ILE A 115 -13.46 -2.00 2.48
N VAL A 116 -12.79 -1.84 1.34
CA VAL A 116 -13.42 -1.78 0.02
C VAL A 116 -13.39 -3.16 -0.61
N GLU A 117 -14.57 -3.71 -0.87
CA GLU A 117 -14.76 -4.99 -1.57
C GLU A 117 -15.10 -4.75 -3.05
N GLN A 118 -14.34 -5.35 -3.96
CA GLN A 118 -14.54 -5.22 -5.40
C GLN A 118 -14.69 -6.62 -6.04
N PRO A 119 -15.92 -7.03 -6.39
CA PRO A 119 -16.13 -8.29 -7.07
C PRO A 119 -15.40 -8.31 -8.41
N PHE A 120 -14.76 -9.44 -8.72
CA PHE A 120 -14.06 -9.64 -9.98
C PHE A 120 -14.70 -10.78 -10.76
N VAL A 121 -15.03 -10.51 -12.02
CA VAL A 121 -15.65 -11.49 -12.93
C VAL A 121 -15.01 -11.39 -14.30
N ASN A 122 -14.29 -12.43 -14.70
CA ASN A 122 -13.85 -12.66 -16.07
C ASN A 122 -14.46 -13.99 -16.55
N ALA A 123 -15.64 -13.91 -17.17
CA ALA A 123 -16.35 -15.08 -17.68
C ALA A 123 -15.62 -15.78 -18.84
N LYS A 124 -14.80 -15.04 -19.60
CA LYS A 124 -14.07 -15.56 -20.76
C LYS A 124 -12.99 -16.55 -20.32
N ASP A 125 -12.18 -16.16 -19.35
CA ASP A 125 -11.10 -17.01 -18.81
C ASP A 125 -11.53 -17.79 -17.57
N ARG A 126 -12.83 -17.74 -17.23
CA ARG A 126 -13.44 -18.34 -16.04
C ARG A 126 -12.72 -17.99 -14.74
N VAL A 127 -12.38 -16.73 -14.55
CA VAL A 127 -11.79 -16.24 -13.30
C VAL A 127 -12.84 -15.46 -12.54
N TYR A 128 -13.17 -15.94 -11.35
CA TYR A 128 -14.11 -15.31 -10.43
C TYR A 128 -13.40 -15.02 -9.12
N GLY A 129 -13.64 -13.86 -8.54
CA GLY A 129 -12.87 -13.44 -7.38
C GLY A 129 -13.44 -12.25 -6.64
N MET A 130 -12.70 -11.82 -5.64
CA MET A 130 -12.92 -10.56 -4.93
C MET A 130 -11.56 -9.92 -4.70
N PHE A 131 -11.49 -8.62 -4.96
CA PHE A 131 -10.36 -7.79 -4.64
C PHE A 131 -10.71 -6.91 -3.44
N TYR A 132 -9.91 -7.00 -2.40
CA TYR A 132 -10.04 -6.27 -1.15
C TYR A 132 -8.95 -5.21 -1.06
N HIS A 133 -9.37 -3.98 -0.80
CA HIS A 133 -8.47 -2.89 -0.47
C HIS A 133 -8.86 -2.32 0.88
N VAL A 134 -7.87 -2.18 1.76
CA VAL A 134 -8.06 -1.65 3.10
C VAL A 134 -7.39 -0.29 3.16
N GLY A 135 -8.19 0.72 3.43
CA GLY A 135 -7.78 2.12 3.53
C GLY A 135 -7.93 2.63 4.97
N GLY A 136 -7.28 3.76 5.26
CA GLY A 136 -7.33 4.42 6.57
C GLY A 136 -5.96 4.95 6.99
N ASP A 137 -5.92 5.61 8.15
CA ASP A 137 -4.77 6.40 8.62
C ASP A 137 -3.55 5.55 9.06
N ALA A 138 -3.68 4.22 9.08
CA ALA A 138 -2.66 3.35 9.68
C ALA A 138 -2.27 2.09 8.89
N ALA A 139 -3.06 1.64 7.91
CA ALA A 139 -2.78 0.38 7.21
C ALA A 139 -3.35 0.37 5.78
N THR A 140 -2.48 0.58 4.79
CA THR A 140 -2.81 0.26 3.40
C THR A 140 -2.45 -1.19 3.15
N ASN A 141 -3.46 -2.05 2.97
CA ASN A 141 -3.26 -3.45 2.65
C ASN A 141 -4.19 -3.88 1.52
N VAL A 142 -3.77 -4.88 0.75
CA VAL A 142 -4.42 -5.38 -0.45
C VAL A 142 -4.42 -6.89 -0.41
N GLN A 143 -5.57 -7.47 -0.71
CA GLN A 143 -5.72 -8.91 -0.86
C GLN A 143 -6.67 -9.21 -2.02
N PHE A 144 -6.49 -10.33 -2.70
CA PHE A 144 -7.55 -10.89 -3.54
C PHE A 144 -7.63 -12.40 -3.39
N TYR A 145 -8.78 -12.96 -3.77
CA TYR A 145 -8.86 -14.37 -4.14
C TYR A 145 -9.38 -14.51 -5.56
N ALA A 146 -9.02 -15.62 -6.21
CA ALA A 146 -9.46 -15.98 -7.55
C ALA A 146 -9.72 -17.48 -7.64
N THR A 147 -10.77 -17.88 -8.37
CA THR A 147 -11.15 -19.28 -8.59
C THR A 147 -11.81 -19.50 -9.94
N ASP A 148 -11.72 -20.72 -10.47
CA ASP A 148 -12.54 -21.21 -11.59
C ASP A 148 -13.85 -21.88 -11.15
N SER A 149 -14.14 -21.83 -9.84
CA SER A 149 -15.25 -22.48 -9.12
C SER A 149 -15.23 -24.02 -9.11
N VAL A 150 -14.28 -24.68 -9.77
CA VAL A 150 -14.29 -26.14 -9.95
C VAL A 150 -13.05 -26.85 -9.44
N LYS A 151 -11.87 -26.25 -9.54
CA LYS A 151 -10.59 -26.89 -9.22
C LYS A 151 -9.59 -25.94 -8.60
N ASN A 152 -9.48 -24.72 -9.12
CA ASN A 152 -8.40 -23.81 -8.78
C ASN A 152 -8.90 -22.74 -7.80
N PHE A 153 -8.14 -22.47 -6.74
CA PHE A 153 -8.39 -21.37 -5.81
C PHE A 153 -7.05 -20.75 -5.39
N VAL A 154 -6.88 -19.45 -5.61
CA VAL A 154 -5.66 -18.71 -5.24
C VAL A 154 -6.05 -17.56 -4.33
N VAL A 155 -5.26 -17.33 -3.27
CA VAL A 155 -5.33 -16.13 -2.42
C VAL A 155 -3.99 -15.42 -2.49
N ALA A 156 -4.04 -14.10 -2.67
CA ALA A 156 -2.90 -13.21 -2.74
C ALA A 156 -3.01 -12.14 -1.66
N SER A 157 -2.03 -12.00 -0.77
CA SER A 157 -2.07 -11.01 0.33
C SER A 157 -0.75 -10.23 0.41
N LEU A 158 -0.85 -8.90 0.50
CA LEU A 158 0.29 -7.99 0.60
C LEU A 158 0.79 -7.83 2.05
N TYR A 159 2.11 -7.86 2.24
CA TYR A 159 2.77 -7.59 3.51
C TYR A 159 3.98 -6.68 3.31
N PHE A 160 4.14 -5.68 4.19
CA PHE A 160 5.31 -4.80 4.25
C PHE A 160 6.23 -5.20 5.43
N TYR A 161 7.54 -5.23 5.20
CA TYR A 161 8.56 -5.56 6.22
C TYR A 161 9.20 -4.33 6.89
N ALA A 162 8.61 -3.16 6.72
CA ALA A 162 9.09 -1.92 7.35
C ALA A 162 8.32 -1.63 8.64
N LYS A 163 9.03 -1.12 9.66
CA LYS A 163 8.37 -0.48 10.81
C LYS A 163 7.47 0.63 10.26
N PRO A 164 6.18 0.70 10.64
CA PRO A 164 5.22 1.55 9.96
C PRO A 164 5.61 3.02 10.12
N ASN A 165 6.09 3.62 9.04
CA ASN A 165 5.95 5.03 8.81
C ASN A 165 4.99 5.16 7.63
N PHE A 166 3.77 5.61 7.88
CA PHE A 166 2.66 5.61 6.92
C PHE A 166 3.03 6.34 5.62
N ASP A 167 3.63 7.52 5.75
CA ASP A 167 4.06 8.35 4.61
C ASP A 167 5.12 7.69 3.72
N SER A 168 5.86 6.70 4.25
CA SER A 168 6.87 5.96 3.49
C SER A 168 6.32 4.73 2.75
N ILE A 169 5.12 4.26 3.12
CA ILE A 169 4.53 3.04 2.55
C ILE A 169 3.48 3.36 1.50
N LEU A 170 2.82 4.52 1.57
CA LEU A 170 1.71 4.86 0.69
C LEU A 170 2.05 4.75 -0.82
N PRO A 171 3.19 5.29 -1.33
CA PRO A 171 3.55 5.14 -2.74
C PRO A 171 3.77 3.67 -3.14
N ALA A 172 4.39 2.89 -2.25
CA ALA A 172 4.67 1.47 -2.47
C ALA A 172 3.38 0.65 -2.50
N SER A 173 2.46 0.97 -1.59
CA SER A 173 1.17 0.30 -1.53
C SER A 173 0.32 0.61 -2.75
N HIS A 174 0.27 1.85 -3.20
CA HIS A 174 -0.47 2.19 -4.41
C HIS A 174 0.11 1.47 -5.64
N TYR A 175 1.44 1.46 -5.79
CA TYR A 175 2.11 0.73 -6.87
C TYR A 175 1.73 -0.76 -6.87
N ILE A 176 1.90 -1.43 -5.72
CA ILE A 176 1.68 -2.87 -5.63
C ILE A 176 0.19 -3.21 -5.72
N GLN A 177 -0.71 -2.32 -5.28
CA GLN A 177 -2.15 -2.48 -5.46
C GLN A 177 -2.53 -2.57 -6.95
N GLN A 178 -2.01 -1.67 -7.78
CA GLN A 178 -2.25 -1.73 -9.22
C GLN A 178 -1.64 -3.00 -9.82
N ASP A 179 -0.46 -3.39 -9.32
CA ASP A 179 0.21 -4.60 -9.78
C ASP A 179 -0.57 -5.88 -9.44
N MET A 180 -1.09 -5.99 -8.22
CA MET A 180 -1.97 -7.08 -7.81
C MET A 180 -3.27 -7.12 -8.62
N ARG A 181 -3.79 -5.96 -9.02
CA ARG A 181 -4.95 -5.90 -9.92
C ARG A 181 -4.59 -6.46 -11.29
N GLN A 182 -3.45 -6.07 -11.87
CA GLN A 182 -2.95 -6.64 -13.12
C GLN A 182 -2.77 -8.16 -13.01
N MET A 183 -2.22 -8.66 -11.90
CA MET A 183 -2.09 -10.11 -11.67
C MET A 183 -3.45 -10.82 -11.70
N LEU A 184 -4.48 -10.25 -11.05
CA LEU A 184 -5.82 -10.81 -11.05
C LEU A 184 -6.48 -10.76 -12.44
N GLU A 185 -6.31 -9.64 -13.15
CA GLU A 185 -6.90 -9.42 -14.48
C GLU A 185 -6.28 -10.30 -15.57
N SER A 186 -4.98 -10.56 -15.47
CA SER A 186 -4.21 -11.40 -16.40
C SER A 186 -4.20 -12.88 -16.05
N LEU A 187 -4.76 -13.24 -14.89
CA LEU A 187 -4.77 -14.62 -14.40
C LEU A 187 -5.48 -15.54 -15.40
N LYS A 188 -4.86 -16.67 -15.72
CA LYS A 188 -5.48 -17.73 -16.53
C LYS A 188 -5.19 -19.09 -15.93
N TRP A 189 -6.24 -19.90 -15.85
CA TRP A 189 -6.13 -21.29 -15.44
C TRP A 189 -5.72 -22.15 -16.64
N GLU A 190 -4.79 -23.09 -16.43
CA GLU A 190 -4.57 -24.11 -17.44
C GLU A 190 -5.76 -25.08 -17.44
N HIS A 191 -6.43 -25.19 -18.58
CA HIS A 191 -7.47 -26.18 -18.80
C HIS A 191 -6.81 -27.47 -19.27
N ASN A 192 -6.66 -28.44 -18.36
CA ASN A 192 -6.45 -29.84 -18.72
C ASN A 192 -7.78 -30.54 -18.99
#